data_AF-A0A1B0CGZ4-F1
#
_entry.id   AF-A0A1B0CGZ4-F1
#
_cell.length_a   1.000
_cell.length_b   1.000
_cell.length_c   1.000
_cell.angle_alpha   90.00
_cell.angle_beta   90.00
_cell.angle_gamma   90.00
#
_symmetry.space_group_name_H-M   'P 1'
#
loop_
_entity.id
_entity.type
_entity.pdbx_description
1 polymer ?
#
loop_
_entity_poly.entity_id
_entity_poly.type
_entity_poly.pdbx_seq_one_letter_code
_entity_poly.pdbx_strand_id
1 'polypeptide(L)'
;MTVDFNDYFWGEKNNGFDVLYHNMKYGLVASKEMTDFFRERSNIEESNSKMMTKLANKAGSGCIHGTFAPVWAVLKGSAERLSSLHLQMVQKITELVKDITKYAEELHKKHKAVKEEEAGTLEAVQAMQASTHAVQKAKELYTSRMQEIEKLKKDNCSPKDLEKAETKLRKQHDDYRNLVEKHNPIKMEFERRMTSTCKRFQDIEEAHLKQMREFLTTYIELLQTNHDMVGQVHTEFKRQFVEMTVDKLLEQFVLNKYTGLEKPG
;
A
#
# COMPACT_ATOMS: atom_id res chain seq x y z
N MET A 1 -10.60 19.41 -8.95
CA MET A 1 -10.90 18.60 -10.16
C MET A 1 -10.74 17.15 -9.75
N THR A 2 -11.80 16.35 -9.82
CA THR A 2 -11.72 14.90 -9.54
C THR A 2 -11.03 14.23 -10.72
N VAL A 3 -10.01 13.43 -10.46
CA VAL A 3 -9.30 12.66 -11.50
C VAL A 3 -10.22 11.55 -12.00
N ASP A 4 -10.31 11.36 -13.32
CA ASP A 4 -11.02 10.24 -13.94
C ASP A 4 -10.02 9.44 -14.78
N PHE A 5 -9.78 8.17 -14.45
CA PHE A 5 -8.89 7.30 -15.21
C PHE A 5 -9.31 7.19 -16.67
N ASN A 6 -10.61 7.29 -16.95
CA ASN A 6 -11.11 7.29 -18.31
C ASN A 6 -10.58 8.48 -19.15
N ASP A 7 -10.06 9.55 -18.56
CA ASP A 7 -9.54 10.67 -19.34
C ASP A 7 -8.05 10.52 -19.70
N TYR A 8 -7.31 9.64 -19.00
CA TYR A 8 -5.83 9.62 -19.05
C TYR A 8 -5.22 8.28 -19.48
N PHE A 9 -5.97 7.18 -19.47
CA PHE A 9 -5.44 5.85 -19.80
C PHE A 9 -5.73 5.43 -21.26
N TRP A 10 -5.62 6.39 -22.19
CA TRP A 10 -5.63 6.18 -23.64
C TRP A 10 -4.22 6.31 -24.24
N GLY A 11 -4.12 6.23 -25.58
CA GLY A 11 -2.90 6.51 -26.32
C GLY A 11 -2.70 5.56 -27.50
N GLU A 12 -1.81 5.91 -28.42
CA GLU A 12 -1.59 5.18 -29.68
C GLU A 12 -1.22 3.70 -29.50
N LYS A 13 -0.59 3.37 -28.37
CA LYS A 13 -0.17 2.00 -28.04
C LYS A 13 -1.29 1.14 -27.44
N ASN A 14 -2.42 1.75 -27.04
CA ASN A 14 -3.53 1.08 -26.38
C ASN A 14 -3.12 0.27 -25.13
N ASN A 15 -2.10 0.73 -24.39
CA ASN A 15 -1.51 0.02 -23.25
C ASN A 15 -2.08 0.43 -21.88
N GLY A 16 -3.12 1.27 -21.84
CA GLY A 16 -3.72 1.75 -20.60
C GLY A 16 -4.25 0.62 -19.71
N PHE A 17 -4.84 -0.42 -20.31
CA PHE A 17 -5.32 -1.60 -19.59
C PHE A 17 -4.19 -2.27 -18.80
N ASP A 18 -3.04 -2.52 -19.46
CA ASP A 18 -1.91 -3.17 -18.82
C ASP A 18 -1.37 -2.33 -17.67
N VAL A 19 -1.24 -1.01 -17.84
CA VAL A 19 -0.78 -0.10 -16.79
C VAL A 19 -1.71 -0.16 -15.57
N LEU A 20 -3.02 -0.04 -15.78
CA LEU A 20 -4.01 -0.06 -14.70
C LEU A 20 -4.08 -1.41 -14.00
N TYR A 21 -4.05 -2.51 -14.76
CA TYR A 21 -4.09 -3.85 -14.20
C TYR A 21 -2.84 -4.17 -13.36
N HIS A 22 -1.66 -3.71 -13.79
CA HIS A 22 -0.44 -3.85 -12.98
C HIS A 22 -0.46 -2.92 -11.76
N ASN A 23 -0.97 -1.69 -11.89
CA ASN A 23 -1.15 -0.80 -10.73
C ASN A 23 -2.01 -1.45 -9.65
N MET A 24 -3.14 -2.03 -10.03
CA MET A 24 -4.01 -2.76 -9.11
C MET A 24 -3.22 -3.87 -8.37
N LYS A 25 -2.35 -4.62 -9.07
CA LYS A 25 -1.53 -5.65 -8.42
C LYS A 25 -0.52 -5.10 -7.41
N TYR A 26 0.00 -3.89 -7.64
CA TYR A 26 0.89 -3.25 -6.68
C TYR A 26 0.18 -2.91 -5.36
N GLY A 27 -1.15 -2.72 -5.35
CA GLY A 27 -1.92 -2.57 -4.11
C GLY A 27 -1.81 -3.77 -3.17
N LEU A 28 -1.74 -4.99 -3.71
CA LEU A 28 -1.49 -6.19 -2.90
C LEU A 28 -0.07 -6.22 -2.33
N VAL A 29 0.93 -5.75 -3.10
CA VAL A 29 2.32 -5.64 -2.64
C VAL A 29 2.40 -4.65 -1.48
N ALA A 30 1.83 -3.46 -1.64
CA ALA A 30 1.79 -2.43 -0.59
C ALA A 30 1.12 -2.93 0.70
N SER A 31 0.04 -3.71 0.59
CA SER A 31 -0.65 -4.30 1.76
C SER A 31 0.24 -5.29 2.52
N LYS A 32 1.05 -6.08 1.80
CA LYS A 32 2.01 -7.02 2.42
C LYS A 32 3.17 -6.29 3.07
N GLU A 33 3.74 -5.30 2.39
CA GLU A 33 4.82 -4.48 2.94
C GLU A 33 4.37 -3.73 4.21
N MET A 34 3.14 -3.21 4.25
CA MET A 34 2.56 -2.61 5.45
C MET A 34 2.40 -3.63 6.59
N THR A 35 2.01 -4.87 6.27
CA THR A 35 1.94 -5.96 7.25
C THR A 35 3.32 -6.22 7.87
N ASP A 36 4.36 -6.30 7.05
CA ASP A 36 5.73 -6.56 7.50
C ASP A 36 6.29 -5.40 8.33
N PHE A 37 6.00 -4.16 7.93
CA PHE A 37 6.34 -2.97 8.72
C PHE A 37 5.74 -3.05 10.13
N PHE A 38 4.45 -3.38 10.25
CA PHE A 38 3.80 -3.46 11.56
C PHE A 38 4.25 -4.65 12.40
N ARG A 39 4.64 -5.77 11.78
CA ARG A 39 5.30 -6.87 12.50
C ARG A 39 6.60 -6.40 13.13
N GLU A 40 7.45 -5.71 12.37
CA GLU A 40 8.71 -5.19 12.91
C GLU A 40 8.47 -4.14 14.00
N ARG A 41 7.49 -3.27 13.80
CA ARG A 41 7.05 -2.30 14.81
C ARG A 41 6.60 -2.96 16.11
N SER A 42 5.91 -4.11 16.01
CA SER A 42 5.49 -4.92 17.16
C SER A 42 6.68 -5.59 17.86
N ASN A 43 7.65 -6.11 17.10
CA ASN A 43 8.89 -6.70 17.65
C ASN A 43 9.67 -5.67 18.50
N ILE A 44 9.73 -4.42 18.04
CA ILE A 44 10.35 -3.31 18.78
C ILE A 44 9.63 -3.09 20.12
N GLU A 45 8.30 -3.06 20.16
CA GLU A 45 7.57 -2.90 21.43
C GLU A 45 7.78 -4.08 22.38
N GLU A 46 7.83 -5.28 21.84
CA GLU A 46 8.06 -6.47 22.66
C GLU A 46 9.45 -6.40 23.31
N SER A 47 10.47 -5.98 22.56
CA SER A 47 11.81 -5.74 23.09
C SER A 47 11.82 -4.66 24.18
N ASN A 48 11.15 -3.52 23.94
CA ASN A 48 11.02 -2.43 24.91
C ASN A 48 10.34 -2.90 26.19
N SER A 49 9.24 -3.65 26.07
CA SER A 49 8.53 -4.24 27.21
C SER A 49 9.46 -5.12 28.04
N LYS A 50 10.20 -6.04 27.39
CA LYS A 50 11.17 -6.95 28.05
C LYS A 50 12.30 -6.18 28.73
N MET A 51 12.83 -5.12 28.10
CA MET A 51 13.87 -4.28 28.69
C MET A 51 13.36 -3.53 29.93
N MET A 52 12.14 -3.01 29.88
CA MET A 52 11.51 -2.35 31.03
C MET A 52 11.20 -3.34 32.16
N THR A 53 10.76 -4.56 31.87
CA THR A 53 10.60 -5.61 32.89
C THR A 53 11.92 -5.92 33.59
N LYS A 54 13.01 -6.04 32.82
CA LYS A 54 14.35 -6.26 33.39
C LYS A 54 14.78 -5.11 34.30
N LEU A 55 14.50 -3.86 33.91
CA LEU A 55 14.78 -2.68 34.72
C LEU A 55 13.98 -2.70 36.03
N ALA A 56 12.67 -2.99 35.96
CA ALA A 56 11.81 -3.14 37.13
C ALA A 56 12.33 -4.20 38.11
N ASN A 57 12.71 -5.37 37.60
CA ASN A 57 13.27 -6.45 38.42
C ASN A 57 14.57 -6.03 39.11
N LYS A 58 15.46 -5.31 38.41
CA LYS A 58 16.69 -4.77 38.99
C LYS A 58 16.39 -3.77 40.12
N ALA A 59 15.46 -2.85 39.90
CA ALA A 59 15.03 -1.89 40.93
C ALA A 59 14.44 -2.61 42.15
N GLY A 60 13.68 -3.70 41.93
CA GLY A 60 13.13 -4.53 43.00
C GLY A 60 14.14 -5.40 43.75
N SER A 61 15.26 -5.75 43.11
CA SER A 61 16.35 -6.52 43.72
C SER A 61 17.35 -5.68 44.52
N GLY A 62 17.16 -4.35 44.54
CA GLY A 62 17.98 -3.42 45.32
C GLY A 62 17.81 -3.60 46.84
N CYS A 63 18.55 -2.82 47.63
CA CYS A 63 18.45 -2.86 49.07
C CYS A 63 17.02 -2.48 49.52
N ILE A 64 16.25 -3.46 50.00
CA ILE A 64 14.92 -3.25 50.58
C ILE A 64 14.97 -2.66 52.00
N HIS A 65 16.18 -2.42 52.51
CA HIS A 65 16.44 -1.88 53.82
C HIS A 65 16.92 -0.44 53.72
N GLY A 66 16.71 0.31 54.80
CA GLY A 66 17.15 1.70 54.90
C GLY A 66 16.12 2.71 54.38
N THR A 67 16.37 3.97 54.70
CA THR A 67 15.44 5.09 54.52
C THR A 67 15.06 5.34 53.05
N PHE A 68 15.89 4.90 52.09
CA PHE A 68 15.64 5.08 50.66
C PHE A 68 14.84 3.94 50.01
N ALA A 69 14.61 2.83 50.73
CA ALA A 69 13.91 1.65 50.18
C ALA A 69 12.54 1.96 49.53
N PRO A 70 11.70 2.86 50.09
CA PRO A 70 10.44 3.24 49.44
C PRO A 70 10.62 3.83 48.04
N VAL A 71 11.72 4.54 47.77
CA VAL A 71 11.97 5.18 46.45
C VAL A 71 12.23 4.12 45.38
N TRP A 72 12.93 3.04 45.74
CA TRP A 72 13.13 1.89 44.84
C TRP A 72 11.82 1.22 44.46
N ALA A 73 10.86 1.13 45.39
CA ALA A 73 9.53 0.59 45.11
C ALA A 73 8.76 1.44 44.09
N VAL A 74 8.84 2.77 44.20
CA VAL A 74 8.25 3.72 43.24
C VAL A 74 8.90 3.60 41.86
N LEU A 75 10.23 3.56 41.79
CA LEU A 75 10.97 3.35 40.53
C LEU A 75 10.59 2.04 39.85
N LYS A 76 10.51 0.95 40.63
CA LYS A 76 10.06 -0.36 40.14
C LYS A 76 8.65 -0.27 39.56
N GLY A 77 7.68 0.26 40.31
CA GLY A 77 6.29 0.36 39.89
C GLY A 77 6.10 1.18 38.61
N SER A 78 6.86 2.28 38.47
CA SER A 78 6.85 3.06 37.22
C SER A 78 7.36 2.24 36.04
N ALA A 79 8.47 1.52 36.19
CA ALA A 79 9.02 0.67 35.14
C ALA A 79 8.09 -0.51 34.76
N GLU A 80 7.40 -1.13 35.73
CA GLU A 80 6.40 -2.18 35.48
C GLU A 80 5.22 -1.65 34.68
N ARG A 81 4.72 -0.46 35.02
CA ARG A 81 3.62 0.17 34.27
C ARG A 81 4.02 0.50 32.84
N LEU A 82 5.20 1.08 32.63
CA LEU A 82 5.72 1.35 31.28
C LEU A 82 5.90 0.04 30.48
N SER A 83 6.44 -1.01 31.10
CA SER A 83 6.56 -2.34 30.49
C SER A 83 5.20 -2.89 30.04
N SER A 84 4.16 -2.72 30.86
CA SER A 84 2.78 -3.13 30.54
C SER A 84 2.20 -2.35 29.36
N LEU A 85 2.44 -1.03 29.27
CA LEU A 85 1.97 -0.22 28.14
C LEU A 85 2.60 -0.70 26.81
N HIS A 86 3.91 -0.96 26.81
CA HIS A 86 4.58 -1.54 25.64
C HIS A 86 3.95 -2.89 25.24
N LEU A 87 3.64 -3.77 26.21
CA LEU A 87 2.99 -5.05 25.93
C LEU A 87 1.56 -4.89 25.38
N GLN A 88 0.80 -3.92 25.88
CA GLN A 88 -0.52 -3.59 25.34
C GLN A 88 -0.41 -3.10 23.88
N MET A 89 0.61 -2.29 23.57
CA MET A 89 0.89 -1.85 22.20
C MET A 89 1.22 -3.03 21.27
N VAL A 90 2.00 -4.03 21.73
CA VAL A 90 2.24 -5.29 20.98
C VAL A 90 0.91 -5.95 20.61
N GLN A 91 0.00 -6.09 21.58
CA GLN A 91 -1.30 -6.73 21.35
C GLN A 91 -2.12 -5.97 20.31
N LYS A 92 -2.18 -4.64 20.43
CA LYS A 92 -2.93 -3.77 19.50
C LYS A 92 -2.36 -3.74 18.10
N ILE A 93 -1.04 -3.66 17.96
CA ILE A 93 -0.39 -3.75 16.65
C ILE A 93 -0.61 -5.15 16.04
N THR A 94 -0.58 -6.21 16.85
CA THR A 94 -0.85 -7.58 16.38
C THR A 94 -2.29 -7.73 15.87
N GLU A 95 -3.27 -7.11 16.53
CA GLU A 95 -4.66 -7.04 16.03
C GLU A 95 -4.70 -6.33 14.66
N LEU A 96 -4.08 -5.16 14.54
CA LEU A 96 -4.00 -4.43 13.28
C LEU A 96 -3.33 -5.24 12.16
N VAL A 97 -2.23 -5.96 12.47
CA VAL A 97 -1.55 -6.87 11.52
C VAL A 97 -2.49 -7.96 11.02
N LYS A 98 -3.36 -8.51 11.88
CA LYS A 98 -4.36 -9.51 11.45
C LYS A 98 -5.37 -8.91 10.50
N ASP A 99 -5.85 -7.71 10.77
CA ASP A 99 -6.83 -7.02 9.91
C ASP A 99 -6.23 -6.70 8.54
N ILE A 100 -4.99 -6.20 8.48
CA ILE A 100 -4.28 -5.94 7.22
C ILE A 100 -4.03 -7.26 6.46
N THR A 101 -3.63 -8.33 7.17
CA THR A 101 -3.39 -9.64 6.55
C THR A 101 -4.68 -10.18 5.92
N LYS A 102 -5.79 -10.13 6.66
CA LYS A 102 -7.11 -10.54 6.17
C LYS A 102 -7.52 -9.72 4.93
N TYR A 103 -7.34 -8.40 4.99
CA TYR A 103 -7.59 -7.53 3.85
C TYR A 103 -6.74 -7.91 2.63
N ALA A 104 -5.45 -8.21 2.80
CA ALA A 104 -4.58 -8.62 1.71
C ALA A 104 -5.05 -9.95 1.06
N GLU A 105 -5.56 -10.90 1.85
CA GLU A 105 -6.14 -12.14 1.33
C GLU A 105 -7.44 -11.89 0.53
N GLU A 106 -8.32 -11.03 1.04
CA GLU A 106 -9.54 -10.62 0.33
C GLU A 106 -9.23 -9.86 -0.96
N LEU A 107 -8.24 -8.97 -0.91
CA LEU A 107 -7.74 -8.22 -2.05
C LEU A 107 -7.17 -9.16 -3.12
N HIS A 108 -6.42 -10.18 -2.72
CA HIS A 108 -5.91 -11.21 -3.64
C HIS A 108 -7.04 -11.95 -4.36
N LYS A 109 -8.10 -12.36 -3.63
CA LYS A 109 -9.29 -12.99 -4.22
C LYS A 109 -10.00 -12.04 -5.20
N LYS A 110 -10.17 -10.78 -4.81
CA LYS A 110 -10.79 -9.75 -5.65
C LYS A 110 -10.01 -9.50 -6.94
N HIS A 111 -8.68 -9.42 -6.88
CA HIS A 111 -7.84 -9.26 -8.07
C HIS A 111 -7.94 -10.45 -9.03
N LYS A 112 -8.10 -11.68 -8.50
CA LYS A 112 -8.35 -12.86 -9.35
C LYS A 112 -9.67 -12.75 -10.09
N ALA A 113 -10.75 -12.35 -9.40
CA ALA A 113 -12.05 -12.12 -10.02
C ALA A 113 -12.00 -11.01 -11.09
N VAL A 114 -11.37 -9.87 -10.76
CA VAL A 114 -11.20 -8.77 -11.73
C VAL A 114 -10.45 -9.21 -12.98
N LYS A 115 -9.42 -10.05 -12.86
CA LYS A 115 -8.72 -10.61 -14.03
C LYS A 115 -9.66 -11.40 -14.95
N GLU A 116 -10.55 -12.21 -14.37
CA GLU A 116 -11.51 -13.03 -15.13
C GLU A 116 -12.59 -12.15 -15.76
N GLU A 117 -13.12 -11.18 -15.01
CA GLU A 117 -14.19 -10.29 -15.48
C GLU A 117 -13.71 -9.30 -16.55
N GLU A 118 -12.45 -8.86 -16.50
CA GLU A 118 -11.86 -7.94 -17.47
C GLU A 118 -11.16 -8.64 -18.66
N ALA A 119 -11.29 -9.97 -18.77
CA ALA A 119 -10.71 -10.73 -19.88
C ALA A 119 -11.20 -10.23 -21.25
N GLY A 120 -12.48 -9.88 -21.36
CA GLY A 120 -13.04 -9.34 -22.61
C GLY A 120 -12.49 -7.97 -22.99
N THR A 121 -12.06 -7.16 -22.01
CA THR A 121 -11.38 -5.89 -22.29
C THR A 121 -9.97 -6.12 -22.81
N LEU A 122 -9.25 -7.09 -22.23
CA LEU A 122 -7.94 -7.51 -22.73
C LEU A 122 -8.02 -8.03 -24.18
N GLU A 123 -9.03 -8.85 -24.49
CA GLU A 123 -9.29 -9.31 -25.87
C GLU A 123 -9.54 -8.15 -26.83
N ALA A 124 -10.35 -7.16 -26.42
CA ALA A 124 -10.61 -5.97 -27.24
C ALA A 124 -9.35 -5.10 -27.45
N VAL A 125 -8.49 -4.96 -26.43
CA VAL A 125 -7.18 -4.29 -26.55
C VAL A 125 -6.32 -5.01 -27.60
N GLN A 126 -6.21 -6.34 -27.52
CA GLN A 126 -5.42 -7.14 -28.45
C GLN A 126 -5.97 -7.05 -29.88
N ALA A 127 -7.30 -7.12 -30.04
CA ALA A 127 -7.97 -6.97 -31.33
C ALA A 127 -7.71 -5.57 -31.92
N MET A 128 -7.77 -4.51 -31.11
CA MET A 128 -7.50 -3.14 -31.53
C MET A 128 -6.04 -2.97 -31.98
N GLN A 129 -5.08 -3.50 -31.21
CA GLN A 129 -3.65 -3.47 -31.56
C GLN A 129 -3.37 -4.22 -32.87
N ALA A 130 -3.91 -5.44 -33.01
CA ALA A 130 -3.74 -6.26 -34.21
C ALA A 130 -4.38 -5.60 -35.44
N SER A 131 -5.60 -5.05 -35.29
CA SER A 131 -6.30 -4.34 -36.35
C SER A 131 -5.55 -3.09 -36.79
N THR A 132 -5.09 -2.27 -35.83
CA THR A 132 -4.28 -1.07 -36.10
C THR A 132 -3.01 -1.41 -36.88
N HIS A 133 -2.29 -2.46 -36.45
CA HIS A 133 -1.10 -2.93 -37.15
C HIS A 133 -1.39 -3.43 -38.57
N ALA A 134 -2.47 -4.19 -38.76
CA ALA A 134 -2.86 -4.70 -40.08
C ALA A 134 -3.25 -3.56 -41.05
N VAL A 135 -4.02 -2.57 -40.57
CA VAL A 135 -4.38 -1.38 -41.35
C VAL A 135 -3.14 -0.58 -41.74
N GLN A 136 -2.22 -0.35 -40.80
CA GLN A 136 -0.99 0.38 -41.05
C GLN A 136 -0.11 -0.33 -42.10
N LYS A 137 0.06 -1.65 -41.96
CA LYS A 137 0.82 -2.46 -42.93
C LYS A 137 0.17 -2.44 -44.32
N ALA A 138 -1.15 -2.56 -44.41
CA ALA A 138 -1.87 -2.50 -45.69
C ALA A 138 -1.74 -1.12 -46.35
N LYS A 139 -1.79 -0.05 -45.57
CA LYS A 139 -1.56 1.33 -46.03
C LYS A 139 -0.15 1.51 -46.60
N GLU A 140 0.87 0.99 -45.92
CA GLU A 140 2.27 1.03 -46.38
C GLU A 140 2.44 0.26 -47.69
N LEU A 141 1.86 -0.94 -47.81
CA LEU A 141 1.89 -1.73 -49.03
C LEU A 141 1.18 -1.03 -50.18
N TYR A 142 -0.02 -0.48 -49.94
CA TYR A 142 -0.76 0.30 -50.93
C TYR A 142 0.04 1.52 -51.42
N THR A 143 0.65 2.26 -50.49
CA THR A 143 1.50 3.42 -50.81
C THR A 143 2.74 3.02 -51.62
N SER A 144 3.39 1.92 -51.25
CA SER A 144 4.54 1.39 -51.99
C SER A 144 4.17 0.98 -53.42
N ARG A 145 2.99 0.37 -53.63
CA ARG A 145 2.50 0.03 -54.97
C ARG A 145 2.15 1.26 -55.81
N MET A 146 1.64 2.33 -55.20
CA MET A 146 1.44 3.60 -55.91
C MET A 146 2.77 4.17 -56.42
N GLN A 147 3.79 4.18 -55.57
CA GLN A 147 5.13 4.65 -55.95
C GLN A 147 5.76 3.80 -57.07
N GLU A 148 5.56 2.47 -57.05
CA GLU A 148 6.02 1.57 -58.12
C GLU A 148 5.38 1.92 -59.46
N ILE A 149 4.07 2.20 -59.50
CA ILE A 149 3.37 2.60 -60.72
C ILE A 149 3.87 3.96 -61.24
N GLU A 150 4.06 4.95 -60.36
CA GLU A 150 4.60 6.25 -60.75
C GLU A 150 6.00 6.12 -61.37
N LYS A 151 6.84 5.24 -60.82
CA LYS A 151 8.16 4.95 -61.37
C LYS A 151 8.07 4.28 -62.75
N LEU A 152 7.23 3.25 -62.90
CA LEU A 152 7.03 2.58 -64.21
C LEU A 152 6.51 3.54 -65.28
N LYS A 153 5.64 4.50 -64.90
CA LYS A 153 5.16 5.56 -65.79
C LYS A 153 6.29 6.51 -66.20
N LYS A 154 7.16 6.89 -65.27
CA LYS A 154 8.32 7.75 -65.53
C LYS A 154 9.37 7.07 -66.43
N ASP A 155 9.56 5.77 -66.26
CA ASP A 155 10.55 4.97 -66.98
C ASP A 155 10.04 4.49 -68.36
N ASN A 156 8.86 4.92 -68.82
CA ASN A 156 8.23 4.52 -70.09
C ASN A 156 8.20 3.00 -70.33
N CYS A 157 7.94 2.22 -69.26
CA CYS A 157 7.81 0.77 -69.33
C CYS A 157 6.63 0.33 -70.21
N SER A 158 6.62 -0.96 -70.61
CA SER A 158 5.62 -1.45 -71.57
C SER A 158 4.19 -1.32 -71.00
N PRO A 159 3.17 -1.08 -71.86
CA PRO A 159 1.77 -1.02 -71.43
C PRO A 159 1.32 -2.26 -70.65
N LYS A 160 1.85 -3.44 -71.01
CA LYS A 160 1.55 -4.72 -70.35
C LYS A 160 2.09 -4.80 -68.92
N ASP A 161 3.22 -4.16 -68.64
CA ASP A 161 3.81 -4.14 -67.30
C ASP A 161 3.10 -3.12 -66.39
N LEU A 162 2.65 -2.00 -66.95
CA LEU A 162 1.79 -1.03 -66.27
C LEU A 162 0.44 -1.64 -65.88
N GLU A 163 -0.24 -2.34 -66.80
CA GLU A 163 -1.53 -2.98 -66.54
C GLU A 163 -1.44 -4.03 -65.41
N LYS A 164 -0.36 -4.81 -65.39
CA LYS A 164 -0.08 -5.76 -64.30
C LYS A 164 0.12 -5.07 -62.95
N ALA A 165 0.84 -3.96 -62.92
CA ALA A 165 1.07 -3.18 -61.69
C ALA A 165 -0.24 -2.55 -61.19
N GLU A 166 -1.05 -1.99 -62.08
CA GLU A 166 -2.37 -1.41 -61.76
C GLU A 166 -3.34 -2.45 -61.19
N THR A 167 -3.33 -3.68 -61.72
CA THR A 167 -4.13 -4.79 -61.18
C THR A 167 -3.72 -5.13 -59.75
N LYS A 168 -2.41 -5.16 -59.46
CA LYS A 168 -1.91 -5.38 -58.10
C LYS A 168 -2.28 -4.23 -57.17
N LEU A 169 -2.20 -2.98 -57.64
CA LEU A 169 -2.60 -1.81 -56.85
C LEU A 169 -4.09 -1.88 -56.48
N ARG A 170 -4.98 -2.19 -57.44
CA ARG A 170 -6.42 -2.34 -57.16
C ARG A 170 -6.67 -3.38 -56.08
N LYS A 171 -5.99 -4.53 -56.15
CA LYS A 171 -6.07 -5.55 -55.10
C LYS A 171 -5.63 -5.00 -53.73
N GLN A 172 -4.49 -4.33 -53.65
CA GLN A 172 -4.01 -3.75 -52.37
C GLN A 172 -4.91 -2.63 -51.85
N HIS A 173 -5.53 -1.85 -52.74
CA HIS A 173 -6.52 -0.85 -52.38
C HIS A 173 -7.76 -1.48 -51.75
N ASP A 174 -8.30 -2.53 -52.37
CA ASP A 174 -9.47 -3.24 -51.86
C ASP A 174 -9.17 -3.93 -50.53
N ASP A 175 -7.99 -4.56 -50.40
CA ASP A 175 -7.52 -5.15 -49.14
C ASP A 175 -7.42 -4.10 -48.02
N TYR A 176 -6.83 -2.93 -48.30
CA TYR A 176 -6.73 -1.82 -47.35
C TYR A 176 -8.11 -1.28 -46.94
N ARG A 177 -8.99 -1.03 -47.91
CA ARG A 177 -10.36 -0.55 -47.65
C ARG A 177 -11.13 -1.52 -46.76
N ASN A 178 -11.06 -2.82 -47.05
CA ASN A 178 -11.73 -3.86 -46.27
C ASN A 178 -11.21 -3.92 -44.83
N LEU A 179 -9.91 -3.71 -44.59
CA LEU A 179 -9.33 -3.65 -43.25
C LEU A 179 -9.76 -2.40 -42.48
N VAL A 180 -9.85 -1.25 -43.15
CA VAL A 180 -10.35 0.00 -42.54
C VAL A 180 -11.81 -0.14 -42.14
N GLU A 181 -12.66 -0.73 -42.98
CA GLU A 181 -14.07 -0.99 -42.66
C GLU A 181 -14.23 -1.91 -41.45
N LYS A 182 -13.39 -2.95 -41.34
CA LYS A 182 -13.36 -3.86 -40.18
C LYS A 182 -12.76 -3.24 -38.91
N HIS A 183 -11.92 -2.22 -39.04
CA HIS A 183 -11.28 -1.57 -37.91
C HIS A 183 -12.28 -0.77 -37.07
N ASN A 184 -13.22 -0.07 -37.70
CA ASN A 184 -14.17 0.79 -36.98
C ASN A 184 -15.00 0.07 -35.89
N PRO A 185 -15.65 -1.09 -36.15
CA PRO A 185 -16.37 -1.81 -35.11
C PRO A 185 -15.45 -2.34 -33.99
N ILE A 186 -14.21 -2.73 -34.30
CA ILE A 186 -13.21 -3.15 -33.30
C ILE A 186 -12.86 -1.98 -32.38
N LYS A 187 -12.62 -0.80 -32.97
CA LYS A 187 -12.34 0.43 -32.24
C LYS A 187 -13.49 0.80 -31.30
N MET A 188 -14.73 0.79 -31.78
CA MET A 188 -15.91 1.11 -30.97
C MET A 188 -16.07 0.15 -29.77
N GLU A 189 -15.83 -1.14 -29.97
CA GLU A 189 -15.91 -2.12 -28.88
C GLU A 189 -14.77 -1.95 -27.87
N PHE A 190 -13.55 -1.66 -28.34
CA PHE A 190 -12.42 -1.34 -27.48
C PHE A 190 -12.71 -0.10 -26.63
N GLU A 191 -13.14 1.01 -27.24
CA GLU A 191 -13.44 2.27 -26.52
C GLU A 191 -14.54 2.04 -25.47
N ARG A 192 -15.61 1.33 -25.83
CA ARG A 192 -16.72 1.01 -24.92
C ARG A 192 -16.25 0.20 -23.70
N ARG A 193 -15.47 -0.87 -23.93
CA ARG A 193 -14.96 -1.72 -22.84
C ARG A 193 -13.95 -1.00 -21.98
N MET A 194 -12.95 -0.37 -22.61
CA MET A 194 -11.90 0.34 -21.91
C MET A 194 -12.45 1.47 -21.03
N THR A 195 -13.50 2.17 -21.49
CA THR A 195 -14.20 3.18 -20.67
C THR A 195 -14.74 2.60 -19.37
N SER A 196 -15.46 1.48 -19.46
CA SER A 196 -16.02 0.80 -18.29
C SER A 196 -14.92 0.27 -17.36
N THR A 197 -13.86 -0.30 -17.94
CA THR A 197 -12.75 -0.89 -17.19
C THR A 197 -11.91 0.17 -16.48
N CYS A 198 -11.69 1.35 -17.08
CA CYS A 198 -10.99 2.46 -16.43
C CYS A 198 -11.70 2.89 -15.15
N LYS A 199 -13.02 3.11 -15.24
CA LYS A 199 -13.85 3.45 -14.07
C LYS A 199 -13.75 2.39 -12.98
N ARG A 200 -13.83 1.11 -13.37
CA ARG A 200 -13.72 0.00 -12.42
C ARG A 200 -12.36 -0.06 -11.72
N PHE A 201 -11.26 0.12 -12.46
CA PHE A 201 -9.93 0.15 -11.85
C PHE A 201 -9.76 1.35 -10.92
N GLN A 202 -10.34 2.51 -11.26
CA GLN A 202 -10.38 3.64 -10.36
C GLN A 202 -11.15 3.34 -9.07
N ASP A 203 -12.35 2.77 -9.16
CA ASP A 203 -13.15 2.40 -7.98
C ASP A 203 -12.40 1.41 -7.06
N ILE A 204 -11.66 0.47 -7.66
CA ILE A 204 -10.81 -0.48 -6.92
C ILE A 204 -9.67 0.26 -6.21
N GLU A 205 -8.98 1.16 -6.91
CA GLU A 205 -7.86 1.92 -6.37
C GLU A 205 -8.31 2.87 -5.25
N GLU A 206 -9.42 3.58 -5.43
CA GLU A 206 -9.99 4.44 -4.40
C GLU A 206 -10.36 3.66 -3.15
N ALA A 207 -11.01 2.50 -3.31
CA ALA A 207 -11.34 1.63 -2.18
C ALA A 207 -10.07 1.13 -1.47
N HIS A 208 -9.03 0.78 -2.23
CA HIS A 208 -7.75 0.37 -1.68
C HIS A 208 -7.09 1.48 -0.87
N LEU A 209 -6.95 2.67 -1.44
CA LEU A 209 -6.33 3.81 -0.78
C LEU A 209 -7.10 4.25 0.48
N LYS A 210 -8.44 4.23 0.43
CA LYS A 210 -9.29 4.50 1.60
C LYS A 210 -9.02 3.51 2.73
N GLN A 211 -8.96 2.21 2.41
CA GLN A 211 -8.69 1.18 3.41
C GLN A 211 -7.27 1.28 4.00
N MET A 212 -6.25 1.50 3.15
CA MET A 212 -4.87 1.67 3.61
C MET A 212 -4.72 2.89 4.52
N ARG A 213 -5.42 3.99 4.20
CA ARG A 213 -5.46 5.19 5.05
C ARG A 213 -6.12 4.91 6.40
N GLU A 214 -7.17 4.10 6.41
CA GLU A 214 -7.87 3.73 7.65
C GLU A 214 -6.95 2.98 8.60
N PHE A 215 -6.21 1.97 8.11
CA PHE A 215 -5.23 1.24 8.94
C PHE A 215 -4.19 2.17 9.57
N LEU A 216 -3.67 3.13 8.79
CA LEU A 216 -2.73 4.12 9.31
C LEU A 216 -3.38 5.07 10.31
N THR A 217 -4.64 5.44 10.10
CA THR A 217 -5.40 6.30 11.02
C THR A 217 -5.57 5.60 12.37
N THR A 218 -6.00 4.33 12.37
CA THR A 218 -6.07 3.49 13.57
C THR A 218 -4.71 3.43 14.27
N TYR A 219 -3.62 3.22 13.54
CA TYR A 219 -2.29 3.20 14.14
C TYR A 219 -1.88 4.54 14.78
N ILE A 220 -2.21 5.67 14.15
CA ILE A 220 -1.96 7.01 14.70
C ILE A 220 -2.73 7.20 16.02
N GLU A 221 -4.00 6.77 16.08
CA GLU A 221 -4.81 6.83 17.30
C GLU A 221 -4.24 5.96 18.42
N LEU A 222 -3.74 4.76 18.09
CA LEU A 222 -3.03 3.89 19.03
C LEU A 222 -1.78 4.57 19.59
N LEU A 223 -0.99 5.25 18.74
CA LEU A 223 0.19 5.99 19.19
C LEU A 223 -0.17 7.13 20.13
N GLN A 224 -1.20 7.91 19.80
CA GLN A 224 -1.66 9.02 20.64
C GLN A 224 -2.15 8.52 22.00
N THR A 225 -3.00 7.49 22.01
CA THR A 225 -3.50 6.88 23.25
C THR A 225 -2.36 6.37 24.13
N ASN A 226 -1.40 5.66 23.53
CA ASN A 226 -0.23 5.17 24.27
C ASN A 226 0.63 6.31 24.81
N HIS A 227 0.83 7.39 24.05
CA HIS A 227 1.56 8.57 24.50
C HIS A 227 0.91 9.20 25.74
N ASP A 228 -0.41 9.36 25.72
CA ASP A 228 -1.16 9.92 26.85
C ASP A 228 -1.05 9.03 28.09
N MET A 229 -1.15 7.70 27.93
CA MET A 229 -0.96 6.75 29.03
C MET A 229 0.46 6.78 29.61
N VAL A 230 1.49 6.90 28.78
CA VAL A 230 2.88 7.09 29.23
C VAL A 230 3.01 8.39 30.02
N GLY A 231 2.41 9.48 29.54
CA GLY A 231 2.36 10.77 30.23
C GLY A 231 1.71 10.66 31.62
N GLN A 232 0.64 9.87 31.76
CA GLN A 232 0.01 9.60 33.06
C GLN A 232 0.93 8.83 34.00
N VAL A 233 1.68 7.83 33.51
CA VAL A 233 2.66 7.11 34.33
C VAL A 233 3.74 8.06 34.85
N HIS A 234 4.28 8.93 33.99
CA HIS A 234 5.30 9.90 34.39
C HIS A 234 4.77 10.96 35.37
N THR A 235 3.54 11.43 35.18
CA THR A 235 2.89 12.39 36.07
C THR A 235 2.68 11.78 37.46
N GLU A 236 2.21 10.53 37.52
CA GLU A 236 2.04 9.80 38.77
C GLU A 236 3.38 9.54 39.47
N PHE A 237 4.42 9.15 38.72
CA PHE A 237 5.77 9.00 39.27
C PHE A 237 6.29 10.31 39.90
N LYS A 238 6.11 11.44 39.21
CA LYS A 238 6.47 12.76 39.74
C LYS A 238 5.70 13.09 41.02
N ARG A 239 4.39 12.82 41.06
CA ARG A 239 3.54 13.04 42.24
C ARG A 239 4.05 12.24 43.44
N GLN A 240 4.29 10.93 43.25
CA GLN A 240 4.82 10.06 44.30
C GLN A 240 6.16 10.56 44.82
N PHE A 241 7.06 10.99 43.94
CA PHE A 241 8.37 11.49 44.37
C PHE A 241 8.29 12.81 45.16
N VAL A 242 7.41 13.75 44.76
CA VAL A 242 7.19 15.00 45.51
C VAL A 242 6.61 14.73 46.89
N GLU A 243 5.75 13.71 47.02
CA GLU A 243 5.18 13.32 48.30
C GLU A 243 6.19 12.67 49.25
N MET A 244 7.29 12.12 48.73
CA MET A 244 8.36 11.44 49.47
C MET A 244 9.48 12.39 49.88
N THR A 245 9.12 13.44 50.62
CA THR A 245 10.09 14.35 51.23
C THR A 245 11.06 13.62 52.15
N VAL A 246 12.26 14.19 52.35
CA VAL A 246 13.26 13.65 53.29
C VAL A 246 12.67 13.42 54.68
N ASP A 247 11.89 14.37 55.20
CA ASP A 247 11.27 14.27 56.53
C ASP A 247 10.34 13.05 56.64
N LYS A 248 9.43 12.87 55.68
CA LYS A 248 8.54 11.69 55.63
C LYS A 248 9.30 10.37 55.53
N LEU A 249 10.40 10.32 54.76
CA LEU A 249 11.21 9.12 54.66
C LEU A 249 11.89 8.79 55.98
N LEU A 250 12.43 9.81 56.67
CA LEU A 250 13.01 9.66 58.01
C LEU A 250 11.96 9.26 59.05
N GLU A 251 10.79 9.90 59.04
CA GLU A 251 9.66 9.57 59.91
C GLU A 251 9.23 8.11 59.70
N GLN A 252 9.04 7.69 58.45
CA GLN A 252 8.70 6.31 58.11
C GLN A 252 9.78 5.33 58.60
N PHE A 253 11.07 5.67 58.48
CA PHE A 253 12.14 4.84 59.01
C PHE A 253 12.08 4.72 60.53
N VAL A 254 11.95 5.84 61.25
CA VAL A 254 11.84 5.86 62.71
C VAL A 254 10.62 5.06 63.17
N LEU A 255 9.44 5.29 62.60
CA LEU A 255 8.22 4.55 62.94
C LEU A 255 8.38 3.04 62.73
N ASN A 256 9.11 2.62 61.70
CA ASN A 256 9.33 1.21 61.40
C ASN A 256 10.45 0.55 62.22
N LYS A 257 11.38 1.31 62.81
CA LYS A 257 12.63 0.79 63.38
C LYS A 257 13.03 1.35 64.75
N TYR A 258 12.22 2.22 65.38
CA TYR A 258 12.54 2.75 66.71
C TYR A 258 12.65 1.64 67.76
N THR A 259 13.56 1.83 68.72
CA THR A 259 13.91 0.82 69.74
C THR A 259 13.42 1.18 71.14
N GLY A 260 12.79 2.35 71.29
CA GLY A 260 12.32 2.89 72.56
C GLY A 260 12.39 4.42 72.56
N LEU A 261 11.52 5.06 73.32
CA LEU A 261 11.51 6.52 73.49
C LEU A 261 12.23 6.97 74.77
N GLU A 262 12.38 6.05 75.72
CA GLU A 262 13.01 6.31 77.02
C GLU A 262 14.54 6.21 76.92
N LYS A 263 15.23 7.18 77.52
CA LYS A 263 16.69 7.14 77.64
C LYS A 263 17.09 6.17 78.75
N PRO A 264 18.23 5.46 78.61
CA PRO A 264 18.78 4.69 79.73
C PRO A 264 18.97 5.61 80.94
N GLY A 265 18.49 5.15 82.10
CA GLY A 265 18.65 5.82 83.38
C GLY A 265 20.08 5.79 83.90
#